data_AF-A0A9X4LDZ8-F1
#
_entry.id   AF-A0A9X4LDZ8-F1
#
_cell.length_a   1.000
_cell.length_b   1.000
_cell.length_c   1.000
_cell.angle_alpha   90.00
_cell.angle_beta   90.00
_cell.angle_gamma   90.00
#
_symmetry.space_group_name_H-M   'P 1'
#
loop_
_entity.id
_entity.type
_entity.pdbx_description
1 polymer ?
#
loop_
_entity_poly.entity_id
_entity_poly.type
_entity_poly.pdbx_seq_one_letter_code
_entity_poly.pdbx_strand_id
1 'polypeptide(L)'
;MDFVDEIDAVSRVRVGEVLGPEAVRAQGAQFLPPLEMECFSLGVSVPNWLVCALEGNAGRLTQFGVIRANGSSDLFGFCVAQSKGTQLRVLMSLHAADVRKYLQDCSHRGRLHMLLTPENTSQVLALEMPGRFSSPALLAKIFEDCPLGKTSAEAVTELTRLIADVNAVPSLFEGVQVTDAIAVVIADVDLLRALRALRDAALGQAGSSACH
;
A
#
# COMPACT_ATOMS: atom_id res chain seq x y z
N MET A 1 -12.33 -23.97 -1.19
CA MET A 1 -11.76 -22.66 -1.55
C MET A 1 -11.79 -22.65 -3.06
N ASP A 2 -12.69 -21.86 -3.64
CA ASP A 2 -12.92 -21.89 -5.08
C ASP A 2 -11.79 -21.12 -5.78
N PHE A 3 -11.28 -21.67 -6.89
CA PHE A 3 -10.21 -21.08 -7.70
C PHE A 3 -10.52 -19.62 -8.14
N VAL A 4 -11.80 -19.27 -8.19
CA VAL A 4 -12.29 -17.91 -8.47
C VAL A 4 -11.92 -16.92 -7.37
N ASP A 5 -11.94 -17.34 -6.10
CA ASP A 5 -11.60 -16.48 -4.95
C ASP A 5 -10.09 -16.15 -4.93
N GLU A 6 -9.24 -17.09 -5.36
CA GLU A 6 -7.79 -16.88 -5.43
C GLU A 6 -7.40 -15.91 -6.54
N ILE A 7 -8.06 -15.99 -7.70
CA ILE A 7 -7.83 -15.07 -8.83
C ILE A 7 -8.32 -13.66 -8.47
N ASP A 8 -9.48 -13.54 -7.84
CA ASP A 8 -10.02 -12.25 -7.42
C ASP A 8 -9.10 -11.59 -6.38
N ALA A 9 -8.60 -12.35 -5.40
CA ALA A 9 -7.63 -11.88 -4.42
C ALA A 9 -6.33 -11.36 -5.09
N VAL A 10 -5.78 -12.09 -6.07
CA VAL A 10 -4.57 -11.67 -6.81
C VAL A 10 -4.85 -10.41 -7.65
N SER A 11 -6.04 -10.28 -8.24
CA SER A 11 -6.43 -9.12 -9.04
C SER A 11 -6.53 -7.83 -8.23
N ARG A 12 -6.61 -7.92 -6.90
CA ARG A 12 -6.70 -6.79 -5.96
C ARG A 12 -5.35 -6.37 -5.38
N VAL A 13 -4.28 -7.12 -5.68
CA VAL A 13 -2.94 -6.83 -5.18
C VAL A 13 -2.16 -5.97 -6.18
N ARG A 14 -1.52 -4.93 -5.68
CA ARG A 14 -0.61 -4.04 -6.40
C ARG A 14 0.73 -3.99 -5.69
N VAL A 15 1.76 -3.65 -6.46
CA VAL A 15 3.09 -3.39 -5.94
C VAL A 15 3.31 -1.88 -6.00
N GLY A 16 3.58 -1.30 -4.84
CA GLY A 16 4.00 0.10 -4.74
C GLY A 16 5.50 0.21 -4.55
N GLU A 17 5.97 1.45 -4.48
CA GLU A 17 7.36 1.78 -4.20
C GLU A 17 7.45 3.01 -3.30
N VAL A 18 8.62 3.20 -2.68
CA VAL A 18 8.94 4.45 -2.00
C VAL A 18 9.68 5.35 -2.98
N LEU A 19 9.10 6.52 -3.24
CA LEU A 19 9.67 7.56 -4.08
C LEU A 19 10.45 8.55 -3.21
N GLY A 20 11.71 8.78 -3.56
CA GLY A 20 12.49 9.86 -2.99
C GLY A 20 12.06 11.24 -3.52
N PRO A 21 12.48 12.35 -2.88
CA PRO A 21 12.07 13.70 -3.26
C PRO A 21 12.29 14.05 -4.74
N GLU A 22 13.39 13.58 -5.34
CA GLU A 22 13.67 13.82 -6.76
C GLU A 22 12.67 13.12 -7.69
N ALA A 23 12.30 11.87 -7.38
CA ALA A 23 11.30 11.12 -8.13
C ALA A 23 9.89 11.72 -7.96
N VAL A 24 9.57 12.17 -6.73
CA VAL A 24 8.34 12.90 -6.44
C VAL A 24 8.27 14.18 -7.26
N ARG A 25 9.36 14.96 -7.35
CA ARG A 25 9.41 16.18 -8.17
C ARG A 25 9.24 15.88 -9.66
N ALA A 26 9.88 14.81 -10.16
CA ALA A 26 9.76 14.40 -11.56
C ALA A 26 8.31 14.00 -11.94
N GLN A 27 7.62 13.26 -11.07
CA GLN A 27 6.20 12.92 -11.26
C GLN A 27 5.28 14.12 -10.97
N GLY A 28 5.65 14.94 -9.98
CA GLY A 28 4.98 16.15 -9.51
C GLY A 28 4.94 17.28 -10.54
N ALA A 29 5.89 17.30 -11.47
CA ALA A 29 5.93 18.27 -12.58
C ALA A 29 4.71 18.15 -13.51
N GLN A 30 3.97 17.04 -13.46
CA GLN A 30 2.76 16.82 -14.26
C GLN A 30 1.50 17.45 -13.63
N PHE A 31 1.57 17.92 -12.38
CA PHE A 31 0.45 18.57 -11.69
C PHE A 31 0.34 20.06 -12.06
N LEU A 32 -0.87 20.61 -11.92
CA LEU A 32 -1.15 22.04 -12.05
C LEU A 32 -1.91 22.54 -10.81
N PRO A 33 -1.28 23.35 -9.93
CA PRO A 33 0.14 23.72 -9.94
C PRO A 33 1.07 22.52 -9.67
N PRO A 34 2.36 22.60 -10.08
CA PRO A 34 3.32 21.54 -9.80
C PRO A 34 3.42 21.22 -8.31
N LEU A 35 3.54 19.93 -8.00
CA LEU A 35 3.65 19.48 -6.62
C LEU A 35 5.07 19.74 -6.10
N GLU A 36 5.24 20.82 -5.33
CA GLU A 36 6.50 21.15 -4.66
C GLU A 36 6.64 20.38 -3.34
N MET A 37 6.78 19.06 -3.43
CA MET A 37 6.97 18.20 -2.27
C MET A 37 8.41 17.71 -2.17
N GLU A 38 9.16 18.25 -1.21
CA GLU A 38 10.50 17.77 -0.83
C GLU A 38 10.42 16.71 0.25
N CYS A 39 9.70 15.62 -0.01
CA CYS A 39 9.47 14.55 0.95
C CYS A 39 9.48 13.18 0.27
N PHE A 40 9.60 12.13 1.08
CA PHE A 40 9.37 10.77 0.60
C PHE A 40 7.87 10.53 0.44
N SER A 41 7.48 9.84 -0.62
CA SER A 41 6.08 9.48 -0.89
C SER A 41 5.96 8.02 -1.31
N LEU A 42 4.80 7.40 -1.09
CA LEU A 42 4.52 6.10 -1.69
C LEU A 42 4.01 6.29 -3.11
N GLY A 43 4.67 5.70 -4.10
CA GLY A 43 4.19 5.64 -5.48
C GLY A 43 3.38 4.37 -5.69
N VAL A 44 2.13 4.50 -6.14
CA VAL A 44 1.27 3.34 -6.36
C VAL A 44 0.43 3.50 -7.62
N SER A 45 0.44 2.46 -8.46
CA SER A 45 -0.53 2.33 -9.55
C SER A 45 -1.78 1.58 -9.08
N VAL A 46 -2.96 2.17 -9.28
CA VAL A 46 -4.25 1.66 -8.78
C VAL A 46 -5.36 1.81 -9.82
N PRO A 47 -6.49 1.07 -9.69
CA PRO A 47 -7.62 1.25 -10.58
C PRO A 47 -8.23 2.66 -10.50
N ASN A 48 -8.75 3.17 -11.63
CA ASN A 48 -9.33 4.52 -11.70
C ASN A 48 -10.48 4.73 -10.71
N TRP A 49 -11.32 3.71 -10.49
CA TRP A 49 -12.44 3.80 -9.55
C TRP A 49 -11.99 4.08 -8.11
N LEU A 50 -10.81 3.57 -7.72
CA LEU A 50 -10.26 3.81 -6.38
C LEU A 50 -9.82 5.26 -6.23
N VAL A 51 -9.18 5.81 -7.26
CA VAL A 51 -8.75 7.21 -7.28
C VAL A 51 -9.96 8.13 -7.15
N CYS A 52 -11.01 7.90 -7.95
CA CYS A 52 -12.25 8.68 -7.85
C CYS A 52 -12.91 8.57 -6.47
N ALA A 53 -12.88 7.39 -5.84
CA ALA A 53 -13.42 7.19 -4.51
C ALA A 53 -12.63 7.96 -3.42
N LEU A 54 -11.30 8.04 -3.56
CA LEU A 54 -10.40 8.66 -2.57
C LEU A 54 -10.19 10.16 -2.76
N GLU A 55 -10.36 10.69 -3.97
CA GLU A 55 -10.20 12.12 -4.32
C GLU A 55 -11.20 13.02 -3.59
N GLY A 56 -12.39 12.52 -3.30
CA GLY A 56 -13.38 13.20 -2.46
C GLY A 56 -12.88 13.32 -1.02
N ASN A 57 -12.13 14.39 -0.69
CA ASN A 57 -11.57 14.63 0.65
C ASN A 57 -12.63 14.68 1.77
N ALA A 58 -13.91 14.90 1.45
CA ALA A 58 -14.99 14.92 2.43
C ALA A 58 -15.31 13.49 2.94
N GLY A 59 -14.89 13.21 4.18
CA GLY A 59 -15.22 11.95 4.85
C GLY A 59 -14.29 10.80 4.50
N ARG A 60 -12.99 11.05 4.34
CA ARG A 60 -11.96 10.00 4.30
C ARG A 60 -11.43 9.74 5.71
N LEU A 61 -11.30 8.46 6.08
CA LEU A 61 -10.64 8.04 7.31
C LEU A 61 -9.35 7.30 7.00
N THR A 62 -8.39 7.46 7.90
CA THR A 62 -7.11 6.75 7.84
C THR A 62 -6.76 6.10 9.15
N GLN A 63 -6.12 4.94 9.04
CA GLN A 63 -5.53 4.22 10.15
C GLN A 63 -4.14 3.75 9.76
N PHE A 64 -3.18 3.99 10.64
CA PHE A 64 -1.85 3.40 10.57
C PHE A 64 -1.65 2.47 11.77
N GLY A 65 -0.97 1.35 11.55
CA GLY A 65 -0.60 0.39 12.57
C GLY A 65 0.66 -0.38 12.19
N VAL A 66 1.13 -1.21 13.10
CA VAL A 66 2.22 -2.15 12.85
C VAL A 66 1.73 -3.55 13.20
N ILE A 67 2.00 -4.49 12.31
CA ILE A 67 1.62 -5.89 12.42
C ILE A 67 2.87 -6.77 12.31
N ARG A 68 2.89 -7.86 13.07
CA ARG A 68 3.90 -8.91 12.99
C ARG A 68 3.31 -10.09 12.21
N ALA A 69 4.08 -10.66 11.29
CA ALA A 69 3.67 -11.89 10.63
C ALA A 69 3.70 -13.08 11.60
N ASN A 70 2.76 -14.01 11.45
CA ASN A 70 2.65 -15.15 12.36
C ASN A 70 3.87 -16.05 12.27
N GLY A 71 4.45 -16.41 13.41
CA GLY A 71 5.62 -17.28 13.46
C GLY A 71 6.90 -16.66 12.87
N SER A 72 6.90 -15.37 12.51
CA SER A 72 8.07 -14.67 11.98
C SER A 72 8.50 -13.49 12.88
N SER A 73 9.77 -13.12 12.78
CA SER A 73 10.28 -11.84 13.31
C SER A 73 9.90 -10.66 12.41
N ASP A 74 9.33 -10.90 11.23
CA ASP A 74 9.00 -9.85 10.26
C ASP A 74 7.94 -8.89 10.80
N LEU A 75 8.26 -7.60 10.70
CA LEU A 75 7.37 -6.50 11.06
C LEU A 75 6.97 -5.70 9.83
N PHE A 76 5.70 -5.30 9.79
CA PHE A 76 5.10 -4.57 8.70
C PHE A 76 4.35 -3.34 9.21
N GLY A 77 4.56 -2.22 8.55
CA GLY A 77 3.67 -1.07 8.64
C GLY A 77 2.42 -1.35 7.82
N PHE A 78 1.26 -1.03 8.37
CA PHE A 78 -0.03 -1.20 7.73
C PHE A 78 -0.76 0.14 7.73
N CYS A 79 -1.20 0.59 6.56
CA CYS A 79 -1.98 1.82 6.40
C CYS A 79 -3.28 1.50 5.65
N VAL A 80 -4.40 1.97 6.17
CA VAL A 80 -5.70 1.92 5.49
C VAL A 80 -6.18 3.34 5.26
N ALA A 81 -6.61 3.60 4.03
CA ALA A 81 -7.38 4.77 3.67
C ALA A 81 -8.76 4.29 3.18
N GLN A 82 -9.82 4.80 3.80
CA GLN A 82 -11.19 4.44 3.43
C GLN A 82 -12.00 5.67 3.06
N SER A 83 -12.76 5.56 1.99
CA SER A 83 -13.82 6.49 1.62
C SER A 83 -15.08 5.67 1.31
N LYS A 84 -16.15 5.89 2.07
CA LYS A 84 -17.41 5.11 1.96
C LYS A 84 -17.13 3.60 2.08
N GLY A 85 -17.58 2.78 1.12
CA GLY A 85 -17.36 1.33 1.08
C GLY A 85 -16.01 0.91 0.46
N THR A 86 -15.15 1.86 0.09
CA THR A 86 -13.93 1.57 -0.66
C THR A 86 -12.68 1.76 0.19
N GLN A 87 -11.77 0.78 0.16
CA GLN A 87 -10.50 0.83 0.89
C GLN A 87 -9.26 0.72 -0.01
N LEU A 88 -8.27 1.56 0.28
CA LEU A 88 -6.87 1.35 -0.09
C LEU A 88 -6.12 0.84 1.13
N ARG A 89 -5.46 -0.31 1.00
CA ARG A 89 -4.73 -0.98 2.07
C ARG A 89 -3.27 -1.09 1.65
N VAL A 90 -2.36 -0.60 2.45
CA VAL A 90 -0.92 -0.57 2.13
C VAL A 90 -0.17 -1.31 3.20
N LEU A 91 0.58 -2.34 2.80
CA LEU A 91 1.48 -3.12 3.62
C LEU A 91 2.91 -2.79 3.23
N MET A 92 3.70 -2.38 4.23
CA MET A 92 5.06 -1.91 4.04
C MET A 92 6.01 -2.73 4.91
N SER A 93 6.99 -3.41 4.32
CA SER A 93 8.00 -4.10 5.11
C SER A 93 8.85 -3.10 5.88
N LEU A 94 8.91 -3.24 7.21
CA LEU A 94 9.77 -2.40 8.03
C LEU A 94 11.25 -2.81 7.92
N HIS A 95 11.58 -3.93 7.29
CA HIS A 95 12.96 -4.31 6.99
C HIS A 95 13.57 -3.52 5.83
N ALA A 96 12.73 -2.92 4.97
CA ALA A 96 13.17 -2.13 3.83
C ALA A 96 13.65 -0.73 4.25
N ALA A 97 14.87 -0.38 3.85
CA ALA A 97 15.50 0.89 4.22
C ALA A 97 14.69 2.11 3.76
N ASP A 98 14.15 2.09 2.54
CA ASP A 98 13.39 3.22 2.01
C ASP A 98 12.04 3.38 2.69
N VAL A 99 11.39 2.28 3.12
CA VAL A 99 10.17 2.35 3.94
C VAL A 99 10.47 3.03 5.28
N ARG A 100 11.62 2.76 5.91
CA ARG A 100 11.99 3.46 7.15
C ARG A 100 12.18 4.95 6.92
N LYS A 101 12.92 5.34 5.87
CA LYS A 101 13.10 6.76 5.51
C LYS A 101 11.76 7.45 5.31
N TYR A 102 10.84 6.81 4.57
CA TYR A 102 9.48 7.30 4.36
C TYR A 102 8.72 7.50 5.68
N LEU A 103 8.67 6.47 6.53
CA LEU A 103 7.94 6.55 7.79
C LEU A 103 8.56 7.54 8.79
N GLN A 104 9.89 7.71 8.78
CA GLN A 104 10.57 8.73 9.57
C GLN A 104 10.19 10.14 9.12
N ASP A 105 10.20 10.40 7.81
CA ASP A 105 9.78 11.68 7.22
C ASP A 105 8.29 11.96 7.52
N CYS A 106 7.44 10.95 7.35
CA CYS A 106 6.02 11.04 7.69
C CYS A 106 5.77 11.31 9.18
N SER A 107 6.54 10.67 10.07
CA SER A 107 6.46 10.89 11.51
C SER A 107 6.89 12.30 11.89
N HIS A 108 7.88 12.87 11.21
CA HIS A 108 8.32 14.25 11.45
C HIS A 108 7.25 15.26 11.01
N ARG A 109 6.58 15.01 9.88
CA ARG A 109 5.56 15.89 9.30
C ARG A 109 4.15 15.69 9.85
N GLY A 110 3.90 14.56 10.52
CA GLY A 110 2.58 14.15 10.99
C GLY A 110 1.62 13.70 9.87
N ARG A 111 2.12 13.50 8.66
CA ARG A 111 1.32 13.18 7.47
C ARG A 111 1.92 12.02 6.69
N LEU A 112 1.06 11.19 6.14
CA LEU A 112 1.38 10.20 5.12
C LEU A 112 1.14 10.82 3.75
N HIS A 113 2.10 10.61 2.85
CA HIS A 113 2.06 11.09 1.48
C HIS A 113 2.06 9.91 0.52
N MET A 114 1.12 9.91 -0.43
CA MET A 114 1.04 8.91 -1.49
C MET A 114 0.78 9.61 -2.83
N LEU A 115 1.39 9.12 -3.90
CA LEU A 115 1.10 9.45 -5.28
C LEU A 115 0.38 8.27 -5.90
N LEU A 116 -0.89 8.47 -6.27
CA LEU A 116 -1.72 7.46 -6.91
C LEU A 116 -1.76 7.72 -8.41
N THR A 117 -1.36 6.75 -9.20
CA THR A 117 -1.45 6.80 -10.67
C THR A 117 -2.52 5.82 -11.13
N PRO A 118 -3.64 6.29 -11.72
CA PRO A 118 -4.63 5.39 -12.31
C PRO A 118 -3.98 4.51 -13.38
N GLU A 119 -4.24 3.21 -13.37
CA GLU A 119 -3.62 2.23 -14.29
C GLU A 119 -3.79 2.57 -15.78
N ASN A 120 -4.86 3.29 -16.13
CA ASN A 120 -5.25 3.56 -17.51
C ASN A 120 -5.03 5.03 -17.90
N THR A 121 -4.42 5.84 -17.03
CA THR A 121 -4.19 7.26 -17.31
C THR A 121 -2.78 7.67 -16.88
N SER A 122 -2.30 8.77 -17.43
CA SER A 122 -1.05 9.40 -16.96
C SER A 122 -1.32 10.44 -15.88
N GLN A 123 -2.53 10.48 -15.31
CA GLN A 123 -2.83 11.40 -14.22
C GLN A 123 -2.16 10.90 -12.94
N VAL A 124 -1.78 11.83 -12.08
CA VAL A 124 -1.28 11.50 -10.75
C VAL A 124 -2.16 12.25 -9.77
N LEU A 125 -2.60 11.57 -8.71
CA LEU A 125 -3.30 12.16 -7.59
C LEU A 125 -2.37 12.16 -6.38
N ALA A 126 -2.11 13.34 -5.83
CA ALA A 126 -1.41 13.47 -4.56
C ALA A 126 -2.41 13.28 -3.42
N LEU A 127 -2.20 12.23 -2.63
CA LEU A 127 -3.00 11.89 -1.48
C LEU A 127 -2.21 12.21 -0.21
N GLU A 128 -2.64 13.25 0.51
CA GLU A 128 -2.14 13.56 1.84
C GLU A 128 -3.14 13.13 2.91
N MET A 129 -2.62 12.48 3.95
CA MET A 129 -3.44 11.95 5.03
C MET A 129 -2.79 12.16 6.38
N PRO A 130 -3.56 12.42 7.45
CA PRO A 130 -2.99 12.43 8.79
C PRO A 130 -2.47 11.04 9.13
N GLY A 131 -1.17 10.93 9.43
CA GLY A 131 -0.56 9.66 9.81
C GLY A 131 -0.91 9.22 11.23
N ARG A 132 -1.36 10.17 12.07
CA ARG A 132 -1.67 9.97 13.51
C ARG A 132 -0.57 9.16 14.22
N PHE A 133 0.70 9.46 13.92
CA PHE A 133 1.85 8.90 14.60
C PHE A 133 1.80 9.35 16.06
N SER A 134 1.29 8.50 16.94
CA SER A 134 1.03 8.82 18.35
C SER A 134 2.32 9.13 19.13
N SER A 135 3.47 8.65 18.67
CA SER A 135 4.78 9.00 19.23
C SER A 135 5.92 8.67 18.24
N PRO A 136 6.75 9.65 17.84
CA PRO A 136 7.97 9.38 17.07
C PRO A 136 8.93 8.40 17.78
N ALA A 137 8.96 8.42 19.11
CA ALA A 137 9.80 7.52 19.91
C ALA A 137 9.35 6.05 19.80
N LEU A 138 8.04 5.81 19.61
CA LEU A 138 7.52 4.46 19.37
C LEU A 138 8.00 3.91 18.02
N LEU A 139 7.99 4.74 16.99
CA LEU A 139 8.46 4.35 15.67
C LEU A 139 9.98 4.05 15.67
N ALA A 140 10.76 4.87 16.39
CA ALA A 140 12.19 4.62 16.59
C ALA A 140 12.43 3.27 17.27
N LYS A 141 11.72 2.98 18.36
CA LYS A 141 11.82 1.69 19.07
C LYS A 141 11.46 0.50 18.17
N ILE A 142 10.41 0.63 17.36
CA ILE A 142 10.04 -0.41 16.38
C ILE A 142 11.17 -0.67 15.38
N PHE A 143 11.90 0.36 14.96
CA PHE A 143 13.05 0.20 14.06
C PHE A 143 14.30 -0.35 14.74
N GLU A 144 14.45 -0.16 16.05
CA GLU A 144 15.50 -0.82 16.83
C GLU A 144 15.21 -2.32 16.97
N ASP A 145 13.94 -2.67 17.24
CA ASP A 145 13.48 -4.06 17.41
C ASP A 145 13.38 -4.83 16.08
N CYS A 146 13.42 -4.12 14.95
CA CYS A 146 13.38 -4.66 13.60
C CYS A 146 14.73 -4.38 12.92
N PRO A 147 15.66 -5.32 12.76
CA PRO A 147 16.90 -5.05 12.02
C PRO A 147 16.62 -4.84 10.53
N LEU A 148 17.44 -4.04 9.84
CA LEU A 148 17.38 -3.97 8.38
C LEU A 148 17.69 -5.35 7.79
N GLY A 149 17.00 -5.72 6.72
CA GLY A 149 17.19 -7.04 6.14
C GLY A 149 16.23 -7.37 5.01
N LYS A 150 16.18 -8.64 4.66
CA LYS A 150 15.24 -9.19 3.70
C LYS A 150 13.99 -9.65 4.44
N THR A 151 12.84 -9.36 3.86
CA THR A 151 11.56 -9.80 4.39
C THR A 151 11.29 -11.24 3.97
N SER A 152 10.69 -12.07 4.83
CA SER A 152 10.26 -13.41 4.39
C SER A 152 9.20 -13.33 3.30
N ALA A 153 9.40 -14.06 2.21
CA ALA A 153 8.43 -14.16 1.13
C ALA A 153 7.11 -14.82 1.60
N GLU A 154 7.19 -15.77 2.52
CA GLU A 154 6.03 -16.43 3.12
C GLU A 154 5.21 -15.43 3.93
N ALA A 155 5.87 -14.66 4.80
CA ALA A 155 5.23 -13.63 5.62
C ALA A 155 4.51 -12.57 4.76
N VAL A 156 5.17 -12.10 3.70
CA VAL A 156 4.54 -11.15 2.78
C VAL A 156 3.37 -11.78 2.04
N THR A 157 3.50 -13.02 1.57
CA THR A 157 2.41 -13.71 0.87
C THR A 157 1.19 -13.91 1.78
N GLU A 158 1.40 -14.36 3.02
CA GLU A 158 0.35 -14.53 4.02
C GLU A 158 -0.39 -13.20 4.28
N LEU A 159 0.36 -12.16 4.65
CA LEU A 159 -0.24 -10.88 4.99
C LEU A 159 -0.88 -10.21 3.78
N THR A 160 -0.29 -10.36 2.59
CA THR A 160 -0.87 -9.82 1.35
C THR A 160 -2.22 -10.46 1.04
N ARG A 161 -2.33 -11.79 1.18
CA ARG A 161 -3.60 -12.50 1.01
C ARG A 161 -4.64 -12.02 2.02
N LEU A 162 -4.23 -11.89 3.28
CA LEU A 162 -5.10 -11.39 4.34
C LEU A 162 -5.63 -10.00 4.02
N ILE A 163 -4.79 -9.06 3.62
CA ILE A 163 -5.24 -7.68 3.35
C ILE A 163 -5.96 -7.53 2.01
N ALA A 164 -5.83 -8.48 1.07
CA ALA A 164 -6.56 -8.46 -0.19
C ALA A 164 -8.02 -8.91 -0.02
N ASP A 165 -8.31 -9.75 0.97
CA ASP A 165 -9.68 -10.14 1.32
C ASP A 165 -10.47 -8.94 1.85
N VAL A 166 -11.51 -8.53 1.13
CA VAL A 166 -12.37 -7.40 1.49
C VAL A 166 -12.93 -7.51 2.90
N ASN A 167 -13.19 -8.73 3.39
CA ASN A 167 -13.80 -8.96 4.70
C ASN A 167 -12.79 -9.01 5.86
N ALA A 168 -11.50 -9.17 5.56
CA ALA A 168 -10.47 -9.36 6.59
C ALA A 168 -10.10 -8.08 7.33
N VAL A 169 -10.20 -6.92 6.67
CA VAL A 169 -9.92 -5.61 7.29
C VAL A 169 -11.25 -4.91 7.54
N PRO A 170 -11.56 -4.56 8.82
CA PRO A 170 -12.82 -3.94 9.15
C PRO A 170 -12.94 -2.54 8.53
N SER A 171 -14.18 -2.07 8.43
CA SER A 171 -14.46 -0.69 8.08
C SER A 171 -13.99 0.28 9.16
N LEU A 172 -13.40 1.40 8.72
CA LEU A 172 -13.09 2.55 9.56
C LEU A 172 -14.33 3.39 9.89
N PHE A 173 -15.43 3.23 9.13
CA PHE A 173 -16.71 3.87 9.38
C PHE A 173 -17.66 2.88 10.05
N GLU A 174 -18.18 3.28 11.22
CA GLU A 174 -19.19 2.51 11.93
C GLU A 174 -20.44 2.31 11.06
N GLY A 175 -20.93 1.07 10.99
CA GLY A 175 -22.12 0.70 10.22
C GLY A 175 -21.95 0.68 8.70
N VAL A 176 -20.76 0.97 8.16
CA VAL A 176 -20.50 0.91 6.72
C VAL A 176 -19.75 -0.38 6.39
N GLN A 177 -20.23 -1.12 5.40
CA GLN A 177 -19.53 -2.30 4.88
C GLN A 177 -18.46 -1.89 3.85
N VAL A 178 -17.31 -2.57 3.87
CA VAL A 178 -16.33 -2.49 2.78
C VAL A 178 -16.83 -3.35 1.62
N THR A 179 -17.07 -2.73 0.47
CA THR A 179 -17.51 -3.40 -0.76
C THR A 179 -16.33 -3.67 -1.68
N ASP A 180 -15.32 -2.79 -1.66
CA ASP A 180 -14.20 -2.82 -2.58
C ASP A 180 -12.89 -2.51 -1.85
N ALA A 181 -11.84 -3.27 -2.16
CA ALA A 181 -10.52 -3.04 -1.58
C ALA A 181 -9.40 -3.32 -2.58
N ILE A 182 -8.36 -2.49 -2.53
CA ILE A 182 -7.07 -2.73 -3.20
C ILE A 182 -5.99 -2.82 -2.13
N ALA A 183 -5.23 -3.90 -2.20
CA ALA A 183 -4.04 -4.13 -1.39
C ALA A 183 -2.80 -3.71 -2.16
N VAL A 184 -1.90 -3.00 -1.50
CA VAL A 184 -0.63 -2.55 -2.05
C VAL A 184 0.47 -3.07 -1.16
N VAL A 185 1.46 -3.71 -1.77
CA VAL A 185 2.64 -4.22 -1.06
C VAL A 185 3.84 -3.37 -1.44
N ILE A 186 4.59 -2.95 -0.43
CA ILE A 186 5.84 -2.21 -0.57
C ILE A 186 6.89 -2.93 0.27
N ALA A 187 7.89 -3.49 -0.39
CA ALA A 187 8.94 -4.28 0.25
C ALA A 187 10.27 -4.05 -0.46
N ASP A 188 11.29 -4.82 -0.09
CA ASP A 188 12.56 -4.83 -0.80
C ASP A 188 12.39 -5.24 -2.28
N VAL A 189 13.23 -4.66 -3.14
CA VAL A 189 13.10 -4.77 -4.61
C VAL A 189 13.11 -6.21 -5.10
N ASP A 190 13.90 -7.08 -4.48
CA ASP A 190 13.99 -8.49 -4.85
C ASP A 190 12.65 -9.20 -4.61
N LEU A 191 12.04 -8.97 -3.45
CA LEU A 191 10.73 -9.53 -3.13
C LEU A 191 9.62 -8.96 -4.00
N LEU A 192 9.65 -7.66 -4.30
CA LEU A 192 8.68 -7.04 -5.20
C LEU A 192 8.76 -7.62 -6.61
N ARG A 193 9.95 -7.94 -7.12
CA ARG A 193 10.12 -8.65 -8.40
C ARG A 193 9.51 -10.05 -8.35
N ALA A 194 9.74 -10.79 -7.27
CA ALA A 194 9.17 -12.12 -7.08
C ALA A 194 7.63 -12.09 -7.06
N LEU A 195 7.04 -11.14 -6.32
CA LEU A 195 5.58 -10.96 -6.27
C LEU A 195 4.99 -10.58 -7.62
N ARG A 196 5.65 -9.71 -8.38
CA ARG A 196 5.23 -9.37 -9.75
C ARG A 196 5.24 -10.61 -10.66
N ALA A 197 6.32 -11.39 -10.61
CA ALA A 197 6.43 -12.62 -11.40
C ALA A 197 5.33 -13.64 -11.05
N LEU A 198 5.02 -13.80 -9.76
CA LEU A 198 3.94 -14.68 -9.30
C LEU A 198 2.56 -14.20 -9.77
N ARG A 199 2.28 -12.90 -9.64
CA ARG A 199 1.04 -12.29 -10.14
C ARG A 199 0.89 -12.51 -11.65
N ASP A 200 1.93 -12.22 -12.41
CA ASP A 200 1.89 -12.29 -13.88
C ASP A 200 1.72 -13.76 -14.33
N ALA A 201 2.33 -14.72 -13.62
CA ALA A 201 2.12 -16.14 -13.86
C ALA A 201 0.67 -16.58 -13.56
N ALA A 202 0.08 -16.12 -12.45
CA ALA A 202 -1.30 -16.43 -12.10
C ALA A 202 -2.31 -15.87 -13.11
N LEU A 203 -2.11 -14.63 -13.56
CA LEU A 203 -2.95 -14.00 -14.59
C LEU A 203 -2.80 -14.68 -15.96
N GLY A 204 -1.58 -15.09 -16.32
CA GLY A 204 -1.32 -15.83 -17.57
C GLY A 204 -2.00 -17.21 -17.62
N GLN A 205 -2.06 -17.91 -16.48
CA GLN A 205 -2.76 -19.20 -16.39
C GLN A 205 -4.29 -19.04 -16.45
N ALA A 206 -4.85 -18.01 -15.81
CA ALA A 206 -6.28 -17.72 -15.87
C ALA A 206 -6.77 -17.40 -17.30
N GLY A 207 -5.96 -16.67 -18.08
CA GLY A 207 -6.26 -16.37 -19.48
C GLY A 207 -6.21 -17.59 -20.42
N SER A 208 -5.42 -18.61 -20.09
CA SER A 208 -5.33 -19.85 -20.88
C SER A 208 -6.49 -20.82 -20.60
N SER A 209 -7.03 -20.83 -19.38
CA SER A 209 -8.15 -21.71 -19.01
C SER A 209 -9.52 -21.20 -19.50
N ALA A 210 -9.65 -19.90 -19.79
CA ALA A 210 -10.90 -19.32 -20.32
C ALA A 210 -11.11 -19.58 -21.84
N CYS A 211 -10.13 -20.17 -22.52
CA CYS A 211 -10.14 -20.43 -23.96
C CYS A 211 -10.39 -21.91 -24.33
N HIS A 212 -10.79 -22.76 -23.37
CA HIS A 212 -11.09 -24.17 -23.58
C HIS A 212 -12.54 -24.53 -23.25
#